data_AF-A0A7R9VK98-F1
#
_entry.id   AF-A0A7R9VK98-F1
#
_cell.length_a   1.000
_cell.length_b   1.000
_cell.length_c   1.000
_cell.angle_alpha   90.00
_cell.angle_beta   90.00
_cell.angle_gamma   90.00
#
_symmetry.space_group_name_H-M   'P 1'
#
loop_
_entity.id
_entity.type
_entity.pdbx_description
1 polymer ?
#
loop_
_entity_poly.entity_id
_entity_poly.type
_entity_poly.pdbx_seq_one_letter_code
_entity_poly.pdbx_strand_id
1 'polypeptide(L)'
;MWAASEEDAKAVQLYLKVGKHEAIDKAIKTVERTRNHTTGVLVLDYVNEEVDGSRKDEYRFKLNIAMGQYADAARDAMEMARLEQEEGNYRVAHDKLFGTVQQLEGLNKAVPTELMRMLSLLHSYTLVKSLIAVEDHMCAARMLIRVARNISKFPKHVVPILTSTVIECHRAGLKKTSYEYASMLMRPEYRNEVAMKYKKKIELMVRKPDKEAEEAEEVMTPCPFCEMPGPETELQCVSCQNIIPFDLATGKRITLADWSECPKCNFPASARMFIRILATERRCPMCNDEVVVDSVRKVANPVEALRAKHEAASGMGGA
;
A
#
# COMPACT_ATOMS: atom_id res chain seq x y z
N MET A 1 7.58 -8.30 -43.19
CA MET A 1 7.56 -7.99 -41.73
C MET A 1 8.83 -7.29 -41.24
N TRP A 2 9.97 -7.29 -41.96
CA TRP A 2 11.22 -6.68 -41.49
C TRP A 2 11.36 -5.17 -41.69
N ALA A 3 10.60 -4.56 -42.62
CA ALA A 3 10.72 -3.12 -42.93
C ALA A 3 10.19 -2.18 -41.83
N ALA A 4 9.17 -2.60 -41.06
CA ALA A 4 8.57 -1.77 -40.01
C ALA A 4 9.52 -1.57 -38.80
N SER A 5 10.43 -2.52 -38.53
CA SER A 5 11.32 -2.46 -37.37
C SER A 5 12.47 -1.45 -37.54
N GLU A 6 12.93 -1.17 -38.76
CA GLU A 6 14.01 -0.19 -39.00
C GLU A 6 13.49 1.26 -38.99
N GLU A 7 12.27 1.47 -39.46
CA GLU A 7 11.61 2.78 -39.42
C GLU A 7 11.29 3.20 -37.98
N ASP A 8 10.89 2.24 -37.14
CA ASP A 8 10.58 2.49 -35.73
C ASP A 8 11.84 2.86 -34.91
N ALA A 9 13.00 2.24 -35.17
CA ALA A 9 14.26 2.61 -34.52
C ALA A 9 14.71 4.03 -34.92
N LYS A 10 14.55 4.41 -36.20
CA LYS A 10 14.82 5.77 -36.68
C LYS A 10 13.85 6.80 -36.09
N ALA A 11 12.58 6.43 -35.96
CA ALA A 11 11.56 7.28 -35.34
C ALA A 11 11.92 7.58 -33.87
N VAL A 12 12.36 6.57 -33.11
CA VAL A 12 12.81 6.77 -31.73
C VAL A 12 14.00 7.72 -31.66
N GLN A 13 15.02 7.56 -32.51
CA GLN A 13 16.14 8.50 -32.56
C GLN A 13 15.70 9.93 -32.88
N LEU A 14 14.73 10.11 -33.77
CA LEU A 14 14.17 11.43 -34.08
C LEU A 14 13.41 12.01 -32.89
N TYR A 15 12.66 11.20 -32.15
CA TYR A 15 12.00 11.64 -30.92
C TYR A 15 13.00 12.06 -29.84
N LEU A 16 14.07 11.30 -29.64
CA LEU A 16 15.13 11.65 -28.68
C LEU A 16 15.86 12.94 -29.08
N LYS A 17 16.10 13.18 -30.37
CA LYS A 17 16.67 14.45 -30.87
C LYS A 17 15.80 15.68 -30.59
N VAL A 18 14.48 15.52 -30.52
CA VAL A 18 13.56 16.62 -30.19
C VAL A 18 13.63 16.96 -28.69
N GLY A 19 13.92 15.99 -27.83
CA GLY A 19 14.15 16.18 -26.39
C GLY A 19 12.97 16.71 -25.57
N LYS A 20 11.78 16.88 -26.18
CA LYS A 20 10.56 17.31 -25.49
C LYS A 20 9.89 16.12 -24.79
N HIS A 21 9.23 16.39 -23.67
CA HIS A 21 8.49 15.37 -22.91
C HIS A 21 7.51 14.54 -23.75
N GLU A 22 6.74 15.19 -24.62
CA GLU A 22 5.83 14.51 -25.54
C GLU A 22 6.54 13.59 -26.55
N ALA A 23 7.79 13.91 -26.90
CA ALA A 23 8.61 13.09 -27.79
C ALA A 23 9.13 11.84 -27.05
N ILE A 24 9.54 11.99 -25.79
CA ILE A 24 9.94 10.86 -24.93
C ILE A 24 8.76 9.89 -24.72
N ASP A 25 7.56 10.39 -24.44
CA ASP A 25 6.36 9.54 -24.33
C ASP A 25 6.06 8.77 -25.64
N LYS A 26 6.26 9.40 -26.81
CA LYS A 26 6.13 8.73 -28.11
C LYS A 26 7.22 7.69 -28.35
N ALA A 27 8.44 7.96 -27.90
CA ALA A 27 9.53 6.99 -27.95
C ALA A 27 9.21 5.76 -27.10
N ILE A 28 8.73 5.95 -25.87
CA ILE A 28 8.32 4.86 -24.96
C ILE A 28 7.18 4.04 -25.57
N LYS A 29 6.14 4.69 -26.13
CA LYS A 29 5.05 3.98 -26.84
C LYS A 29 5.54 3.17 -28.04
N THR A 30 6.56 3.66 -28.73
CA THR A 30 7.19 2.93 -29.84
C THR A 30 7.96 1.71 -29.33
N VAL A 31 8.67 1.84 -28.21
CA VAL A 31 9.32 0.70 -27.52
C VAL A 31 8.28 -0.31 -27.03
N GLU A 32 7.17 0.13 -26.46
CA GLU A 32 6.09 -0.74 -25.99
C GLU A 32 5.46 -1.55 -27.14
N ARG A 33 5.22 -0.90 -28.28
CA ARG A 33 4.65 -1.54 -29.48
C ARG A 33 5.62 -2.55 -30.11
N THR A 34 6.90 -2.18 -30.22
CA THR A 34 7.91 -3.00 -30.89
C THR A 34 8.50 -4.07 -29.98
N ARG A 35 8.43 -3.88 -28.66
CA ARG A 35 9.14 -4.65 -27.62
C ARG A 35 10.63 -4.87 -27.94
N ASN A 36 11.23 -3.93 -28.67
CA ASN A 36 12.63 -4.02 -29.05
C ASN A 36 13.51 -3.56 -27.89
N HIS A 37 14.23 -4.52 -27.28
CA HIS A 37 15.08 -4.25 -26.14
C HIS A 37 16.22 -3.28 -26.45
N THR A 38 16.84 -3.36 -27.64
CA THR A 38 17.93 -2.46 -28.03
C THR A 38 17.46 -1.01 -28.15
N THR A 39 16.27 -0.80 -28.73
CA THR A 39 15.64 0.53 -28.79
C THR A 39 15.22 1.01 -27.40
N GLY A 40 14.78 0.11 -26.53
CA GLY A 40 14.49 0.38 -25.13
C GLY A 40 15.72 0.90 -24.37
N VAL A 41 16.85 0.20 -24.45
CA VAL A 41 18.10 0.63 -23.80
C VAL A 41 18.55 2.01 -24.28
N LEU A 42 18.44 2.29 -25.59
CA LEU A 42 18.77 3.62 -26.13
C LEU A 42 17.92 4.74 -25.50
N VAL A 43 16.62 4.51 -25.33
CA VAL A 43 15.73 5.48 -24.66
C VAL A 43 16.06 5.56 -23.17
N LEU A 44 16.45 4.46 -22.54
CA LEU A 44 16.79 4.40 -21.12
C LEU A 44 18.05 5.22 -20.83
N ASP A 45 19.08 5.07 -21.65
CA ASP A 45 20.34 5.80 -21.55
C ASP A 45 20.08 7.30 -21.70
N TYR A 46 19.30 7.70 -22.72
CA TYR A 46 18.89 9.09 -22.88
C TYR A 46 18.13 9.64 -21.66
N VAL A 47 17.15 8.88 -21.14
CA VAL A 47 16.41 9.28 -19.93
C VAL A 47 17.34 9.39 -18.72
N ASN A 48 18.38 8.56 -18.63
CA ASN A 48 19.33 8.60 -17.53
C ASN A 48 20.30 9.79 -17.59
N GLU A 49 20.67 10.22 -18.79
CA GLU A 49 21.64 11.29 -19.03
C GLU A 49 21.01 12.69 -19.11
N GLU A 50 19.84 12.81 -19.76
CA GLU A 50 19.28 14.10 -20.19
C GLU A 50 18.04 14.54 -19.38
N VAL A 51 17.47 13.64 -18.56
CA VAL A 51 16.30 13.96 -17.72
C VAL A 51 16.69 13.93 -16.25
N ASP A 52 16.44 15.02 -15.55
CA ASP A 52 16.72 15.14 -14.12
C ASP A 52 15.48 15.03 -13.23
N GLY A 53 15.71 14.63 -11.99
CA GLY A 53 14.72 14.60 -10.91
C GLY A 53 13.63 13.54 -11.08
N SER A 54 12.45 13.78 -10.49
CA SER A 54 11.35 12.80 -10.42
C SER A 54 10.78 12.36 -11.77
N ARG A 55 11.00 13.13 -12.84
CA ARG A 55 10.57 12.77 -14.20
C ARG A 55 11.42 11.66 -14.79
N LYS A 56 12.70 11.59 -14.44
CA LYS A 56 13.59 10.51 -14.84
C LYS A 56 13.03 9.18 -14.36
N ASP A 57 12.67 9.10 -13.08
CA ASP A 57 12.16 7.87 -12.47
C ASP A 57 10.82 7.46 -13.08
N GLU A 58 9.94 8.41 -13.43
CA GLU A 58 8.68 8.13 -14.11
C GLU A 58 8.90 7.53 -15.52
N TYR A 59 9.82 8.09 -16.31
CA TYR A 59 10.13 7.56 -17.64
C TYR A 59 10.84 6.21 -17.56
N ARG A 60 11.76 6.02 -16.60
CA ARG A 60 12.42 4.73 -16.35
C ARG A 60 11.41 3.65 -16.01
N PHE A 61 10.45 3.95 -15.13
CA PHE A 61 9.37 3.04 -14.81
C PHE A 61 8.56 2.63 -16.04
N LYS A 62 8.06 3.60 -16.82
CA LYS A 62 7.27 3.32 -18.04
C LYS A 62 8.06 2.50 -19.05
N LEU A 63 9.35 2.77 -19.18
CA LEU A 63 10.23 2.08 -20.11
C LEU A 63 10.54 0.65 -19.65
N ASN A 64 10.78 0.43 -18.36
CA ASN A 64 10.97 -0.90 -17.80
C ASN A 64 9.73 -1.78 -18.00
N ILE A 65 8.52 -1.22 -17.85
CA ILE A 65 7.28 -1.90 -18.23
C ILE A 65 7.23 -2.20 -19.73
N ALA A 66 7.53 -1.21 -20.58
CA ALA A 66 7.52 -1.37 -22.04
C ALA A 66 8.52 -2.45 -22.54
N MET A 67 9.66 -2.58 -21.86
CA MET A 67 10.68 -3.60 -22.13
C MET A 67 10.36 -4.97 -21.51
N GLY A 68 9.31 -5.08 -20.69
CA GLY A 68 8.98 -6.32 -19.96
C GLY A 68 9.87 -6.60 -18.74
N GLN A 69 10.65 -5.63 -18.29
CA GLN A 69 11.50 -5.68 -17.10
C GLN A 69 10.70 -5.35 -15.84
N TYR A 70 9.74 -6.22 -15.50
CA TYR A 70 8.77 -5.98 -14.43
C TYR A 70 9.39 -5.89 -13.03
N ALA A 71 10.46 -6.64 -12.77
CA ALA A 71 11.17 -6.58 -11.50
C ALA A 71 11.83 -5.21 -11.29
N ASP A 72 12.44 -4.66 -12.35
CA ASP A 72 13.07 -3.35 -12.32
C ASP A 72 12.02 -2.24 -12.20
N ALA A 73 10.91 -2.35 -12.95
CA ALA A 73 9.77 -1.45 -12.82
C ALA A 73 9.18 -1.43 -11.40
N ALA A 74 9.06 -2.60 -10.75
CA ALA A 74 8.59 -2.67 -9.37
C ALA A 74 9.54 -1.97 -8.39
N ARG A 75 10.86 -2.06 -8.61
CA ARG A 75 11.85 -1.32 -7.80
C ARG A 75 11.74 0.19 -7.99
N ASP A 76 11.64 0.64 -9.24
CA ASP A 76 11.47 2.07 -9.55
C ASP A 76 10.17 2.63 -8.93
N ALA A 77 9.08 1.86 -8.99
CA ALA A 77 7.82 2.23 -8.35
C ALA A 77 7.93 2.36 -6.82
N MET A 78 8.64 1.44 -6.17
CA MET A 78 8.89 1.51 -4.73
C MET A 78 9.71 2.74 -4.35
N GLU A 79 10.73 3.08 -5.14
CA GLU A 79 11.55 4.27 -4.91
C GLU A 79 10.75 5.55 -5.10
N MET A 80 9.99 5.67 -6.19
CA MET A 80 9.10 6.81 -6.42
C MET A 80 8.07 6.97 -5.30
N ALA A 81 7.47 5.87 -4.82
CA ALA A 81 6.54 5.91 -3.70
C ALA A 81 7.22 6.34 -2.39
N ARG A 82 8.47 5.94 -2.18
CA ARG A 82 9.27 6.34 -1.02
C ARG A 82 9.54 7.85 -1.02
N LEU A 83 9.92 8.42 -2.16
CA LEU A 83 10.13 9.88 -2.30
C LEU A 83 8.85 10.67 -1.94
N GLU A 84 7.69 10.24 -2.46
CA GLU A 84 6.40 10.85 -2.11
C GLU A 84 6.08 10.70 -0.60
N GLN A 85 6.41 9.55 -0.02
CA GLN A 85 6.19 9.27 1.40
C GLN A 85 7.07 10.17 2.31
N GLU A 86 8.32 10.42 1.93
CA GLU A 86 9.24 11.32 2.65
C GLU A 86 8.75 12.78 2.59
N GLU A 87 8.14 13.19 1.48
CA GLU A 87 7.50 14.51 1.33
C GLU A 87 6.14 14.62 2.02
N GLY A 88 5.58 13.53 2.53
CA GLY A 88 4.29 13.51 3.23
C GLY A 88 3.07 13.29 2.32
N ASN A 89 3.29 12.98 1.04
CA ASN A 89 2.26 12.69 0.04
C ASN A 89 1.80 11.22 0.11
N TYR A 90 1.41 10.75 1.31
CA TYR A 90 1.12 9.34 1.59
C TYR A 90 0.05 8.71 0.67
N ARG A 91 -0.97 9.50 0.29
CA ARG A 91 -2.02 9.03 -0.64
C ARG A 91 -1.48 8.82 -2.06
N VAL A 92 -0.60 9.71 -2.53
CA VAL A 92 0.04 9.59 -3.84
C VAL A 92 0.98 8.39 -3.86
N ALA A 93 1.79 8.22 -2.81
CA ALA A 93 2.64 7.05 -2.63
C ALA A 93 1.82 5.74 -2.65
N HIS A 94 0.68 5.71 -1.94
CA HIS A 94 -0.25 4.58 -1.95
C HIS A 94 -0.76 4.29 -3.36
N ASP A 95 -1.27 5.29 -4.08
CA ASP A 95 -1.81 5.12 -5.43
C ASP A 95 -0.77 4.64 -6.44
N LYS A 96 0.48 5.12 -6.34
CA LYS A 96 1.59 4.64 -7.16
C LYS A 96 1.85 3.15 -6.94
N LEU A 97 2.02 2.72 -5.68
CA LEU A 97 2.24 1.30 -5.36
C LEU A 97 1.07 0.42 -5.81
N PHE A 98 -0.16 0.86 -5.51
CA PHE A 98 -1.36 0.13 -5.88
C PHE A 98 -1.52 -0.01 -7.40
N GLY A 99 -1.26 1.07 -8.15
CA GLY A 99 -1.25 1.03 -9.61
C GLY A 99 -0.23 0.02 -10.16
N THR A 100 0.96 -0.05 -9.56
CA THR A 100 1.96 -1.07 -9.93
C THR A 100 1.50 -2.49 -9.59
N VAL A 101 0.85 -2.72 -8.44
CA VAL A 101 0.22 -4.02 -8.13
C VAL A 101 -0.75 -4.42 -9.23
N GLN A 102 -1.70 -3.53 -9.57
CA GLN A 102 -2.71 -3.83 -10.59
C GLN A 102 -2.10 -4.11 -11.96
N GLN A 103 -1.06 -3.38 -12.35
CA GLN A 103 -0.35 -3.62 -13.61
C GLN A 103 0.33 -4.98 -13.62
N LEU A 104 1.03 -5.36 -12.55
CA LEU A 104 1.70 -6.66 -12.45
C LEU A 104 0.70 -7.81 -12.43
N GLU A 105 -0.39 -7.70 -11.67
CA GLU A 105 -1.46 -8.69 -11.63
C GLU A 105 -2.16 -8.82 -13.00
N GLY A 106 -2.43 -7.70 -13.68
CA GLY A 106 -3.02 -7.69 -15.02
C GLY A 106 -2.14 -8.35 -16.10
N LEU A 107 -0.83 -8.38 -15.87
CA LEU A 107 0.15 -9.09 -16.71
C LEU A 107 0.43 -10.52 -16.24
N ASN A 108 -0.31 -11.01 -15.25
CA ASN A 108 -0.16 -12.31 -14.61
C ASN A 108 1.27 -12.54 -14.08
N LYS A 109 1.88 -11.49 -13.51
CA LYS A 109 3.21 -11.53 -12.90
C LYS A 109 3.11 -11.49 -11.38
N ALA A 110 4.05 -12.17 -10.74
CA ALA A 110 4.17 -12.18 -9.30
C ALA A 110 4.49 -10.77 -8.77
N VAL A 111 3.71 -10.31 -7.81
CA VAL A 111 3.94 -9.02 -7.15
C VAL A 111 5.04 -9.20 -6.10
N PRO A 112 6.10 -8.37 -6.11
CA PRO A 112 7.13 -8.45 -5.09
C PRO A 112 6.57 -8.25 -3.67
N THR A 113 7.01 -9.11 -2.76
CA THR A 113 6.67 -9.07 -1.34
C THR A 113 6.84 -7.69 -0.72
N GLU A 114 7.97 -7.02 -0.97
CA GLU A 114 8.25 -5.72 -0.35
C GLU A 114 7.27 -4.63 -0.83
N LEU A 115 6.88 -4.68 -2.11
CA LEU A 115 5.89 -3.77 -2.67
C LEU A 115 4.54 -3.94 -1.95
N MET A 116 4.10 -5.18 -1.72
CA MET A 116 2.89 -5.46 -0.94
C MET A 116 2.99 -5.00 0.52
N ARG A 117 4.16 -5.14 1.15
CA ARG A 117 4.39 -4.64 2.53
C ARG A 117 4.29 -3.13 2.59
N MET A 118 4.94 -2.42 1.66
CA MET A 118 4.86 -0.95 1.56
C MET A 118 3.41 -0.49 1.33
N LEU A 119 2.70 -1.13 0.39
CA LEU A 119 1.29 -0.82 0.13
C LEU A 119 0.44 -1.04 1.37
N SER A 120 0.59 -2.17 2.07
CA SER A 120 -0.18 -2.46 3.29
C SER A 120 0.05 -1.41 4.38
N LEU A 121 1.28 -0.90 4.53
CA LEU A 121 1.62 0.10 5.53
C LEU A 121 0.98 1.46 5.22
N LEU A 122 1.09 1.92 3.98
CA LEU A 122 0.45 3.16 3.54
C LEU A 122 -1.07 3.06 3.58
N HIS A 123 -1.61 1.90 3.20
CA HIS A 123 -3.04 1.63 3.24
C HIS A 123 -3.57 1.69 4.68
N SER A 124 -2.82 1.12 5.63
CA SER A 124 -3.15 1.21 7.06
C SER A 124 -3.27 2.66 7.52
N TYR A 125 -2.43 3.56 7.02
CA TYR A 125 -2.49 4.98 7.33
C TYR A 125 -3.68 5.70 6.66
N THR A 126 -3.95 5.44 5.39
CA THR A 126 -5.05 6.10 4.66
C THR A 126 -6.43 5.63 5.13
N LEU A 127 -6.54 4.35 5.50
CA LEU A 127 -7.78 3.70 5.92
C LEU A 127 -8.32 4.23 7.27
N VAL A 128 -7.47 4.79 8.14
CA VAL A 128 -7.86 5.28 9.48
C VAL A 128 -9.05 6.23 9.43
N LYS A 129 -9.09 7.14 8.45
CA LYS A 129 -10.18 8.11 8.33
C LYS A 129 -11.53 7.42 8.11
N SER A 130 -11.56 6.43 7.22
CA SER A 130 -12.75 5.65 6.93
C SER A 130 -13.20 4.82 8.13
N LEU A 131 -12.25 4.21 8.86
CA LEU A 131 -12.55 3.43 10.07
C LEU A 131 -13.15 4.29 11.18
N ILE A 132 -12.63 5.51 11.39
CA ILE A 132 -13.20 6.47 12.35
C ILE A 132 -14.60 6.90 11.90
N ALA A 133 -14.83 7.10 10.60
CA ALA A 133 -16.13 7.51 10.06
C ALA A 133 -17.23 6.46 10.24
N VAL A 134 -16.87 5.17 10.29
CA VAL A 134 -17.80 4.06 10.60
C VAL A 134 -17.80 3.66 12.08
N GLU A 135 -17.20 4.48 12.94
CA GLU A 135 -17.09 4.29 14.40
C GLU A 135 -16.36 2.99 14.83
N ASP A 136 -15.48 2.45 13.97
CA ASP A 136 -14.64 1.31 14.32
C ASP A 136 -13.29 1.75 14.91
N HIS A 137 -13.36 2.23 16.15
CA HIS A 137 -12.19 2.73 16.89
C HIS A 137 -11.14 1.64 17.15
N MET A 138 -11.54 0.39 17.34
CA MET A 138 -10.61 -0.72 17.58
C MET A 138 -9.76 -0.98 16.33
N CYS A 139 -10.39 -1.07 15.16
CA CYS A 139 -9.67 -1.27 13.91
C CYS A 139 -8.77 -0.06 13.59
N ALA A 140 -9.28 1.16 13.77
CA ALA A 140 -8.52 2.38 13.59
C ALA A 140 -7.27 2.42 14.49
N ALA A 141 -7.42 2.08 15.78
CA ALA A 141 -6.33 2.01 16.73
C ALA A 141 -5.26 0.99 16.32
N ARG A 142 -5.67 -0.22 15.89
CA ARG A 142 -4.72 -1.26 15.44
C ARG A 142 -3.94 -0.83 14.19
N MET A 143 -4.59 -0.16 13.23
CA MET A 143 -3.90 0.41 12.06
C MET A 143 -2.92 1.50 12.46
N LEU A 144 -3.33 2.40 13.36
CA LEU A 144 -2.46 3.44 13.90
C LEU A 144 -1.27 2.90 14.68
N ILE A 145 -1.42 1.80 15.42
CA ILE A 145 -0.31 1.10 16.08
C ILE A 145 0.69 0.57 15.04
N ARG A 146 0.22 -0.07 13.96
CA ARG A 146 1.09 -0.54 12.87
C ARG A 146 1.89 0.61 12.25
N VAL A 147 1.23 1.75 11.99
CA VAL A 147 1.86 2.95 11.44
C VAL A 147 2.85 3.56 12.44
N ALA A 148 2.47 3.67 13.72
CA ALA A 148 3.32 4.24 14.76
C ALA A 148 4.56 3.38 15.09
N ARG A 149 4.49 2.05 14.92
CA ARG A 149 5.68 1.18 14.97
C ARG A 149 6.66 1.45 13.83
N ASN A 150 6.19 2.03 12.73
CA ASN A 150 6.97 2.39 11.55
C ASN A 150 7.09 3.91 11.38
N ILE A 151 7.05 4.68 12.48
CA ILE A 151 6.92 6.15 12.44
C ILE A 151 8.06 6.87 11.69
N SER A 152 9.25 6.27 11.62
CA SER A 152 10.38 6.79 10.84
C SER A 152 10.08 6.89 9.34
N LYS A 153 9.12 6.10 8.85
CA LYS A 153 8.61 6.15 7.47
C LYS A 153 7.61 7.28 7.24
N PHE A 154 7.17 7.99 8.29
CA PHE A 154 6.18 9.06 8.22
C PHE A 154 6.71 10.39 8.83
N PRO A 155 7.85 10.92 8.35
CA PRO A 155 8.56 12.02 9.02
C PRO A 155 7.76 13.32 9.11
N LYS A 156 6.88 13.61 8.14
CA LYS A 156 6.06 14.83 8.15
C LYS A 156 4.88 14.76 9.12
N HIS A 157 4.41 13.55 9.46
CA HIS A 157 3.17 13.35 10.23
C HIS A 157 3.40 12.66 11.59
N VAL A 158 4.63 12.69 12.13
CA VAL A 158 4.97 12.04 13.40
C VAL A 158 4.00 12.41 14.52
N VAL A 159 3.87 13.70 14.82
CA VAL A 159 3.03 14.20 15.93
C VAL A 159 1.54 13.96 15.67
N PRO A 160 0.98 14.25 14.48
CA PRO A 160 -0.42 13.89 14.15
C PRO A 160 -0.74 12.40 14.29
N ILE A 161 0.15 11.51 13.81
CA ILE A 161 -0.04 10.06 13.89
C ILE A 161 -0.04 9.63 15.35
N LEU A 162 1.01 9.96 16.12
CA LEU A 162 1.11 9.57 17.52
C LEU A 162 -0.05 10.12 18.36
N THR A 163 -0.48 11.36 18.10
CA THR A 163 -1.65 11.95 18.77
C THR A 163 -2.91 11.14 18.49
N SER A 164 -3.13 10.77 17.22
CA SER A 164 -4.29 9.96 16.82
C SER A 164 -4.21 8.55 17.41
N THR A 165 -3.02 7.93 17.43
CA THR A 165 -2.79 6.62 18.06
C THR A 165 -3.20 6.64 19.53
N VAL A 166 -2.78 7.65 20.30
CA VAL A 166 -3.18 7.79 21.71
C VAL A 166 -4.70 7.90 21.86
N ILE A 167 -5.34 8.77 21.06
CA ILE A 167 -6.78 9.02 21.16
C ILE A 167 -7.59 7.76 20.82
N GLU A 168 -7.26 7.11 19.70
CA GLU A 168 -8.01 5.95 19.22
C GLU A 168 -7.74 4.71 20.08
N CYS A 169 -6.50 4.49 20.54
CA CYS A 169 -6.21 3.43 21.50
C CYS A 169 -7.01 3.62 22.80
N HIS A 170 -7.09 4.84 23.32
CA HIS A 170 -7.89 5.12 24.52
C HIS A 170 -9.38 4.85 24.31
N ARG A 171 -9.94 5.28 23.16
CA ARG A 171 -11.36 5.02 22.79
C ARG A 171 -11.67 3.55 22.61
N ALA A 172 -10.71 2.78 22.07
CA ALA A 172 -10.82 1.35 21.87
C ALA A 172 -10.60 0.53 23.15
N GLY A 173 -10.28 1.16 24.29
CA GLY A 173 -9.96 0.46 25.54
C GLY A 173 -8.55 -0.13 25.60
N LEU A 174 -7.67 0.19 24.63
CA LEU A 174 -6.26 -0.20 24.60
C LEU A 174 -5.44 0.73 25.52
N LYS A 175 -5.74 0.69 26.82
CA LYS A 175 -5.24 1.65 27.81
C LYS A 175 -3.72 1.59 28.00
N LYS A 176 -3.10 0.40 27.99
CA LYS A 176 -1.65 0.27 28.16
C LYS A 176 -0.94 0.82 26.92
N THR A 177 -1.36 0.38 25.74
CA THR A 177 -0.83 0.88 24.47
C THR A 177 -1.02 2.39 24.31
N SER A 178 -2.17 2.92 24.72
CA SER A 178 -2.43 4.36 24.75
C SER A 178 -1.44 5.11 25.64
N TYR A 179 -1.16 4.61 26.84
CA TYR A 179 -0.20 5.20 27.77
C TYR A 179 1.23 5.18 27.23
N GLU A 180 1.64 4.09 26.58
CA GLU A 180 2.97 3.95 25.96
C GLU A 180 3.21 5.04 24.90
N TYR A 181 2.28 5.18 23.94
CA TYR A 181 2.38 6.21 22.91
C TYR A 181 2.20 7.63 23.47
N ALA A 182 1.38 7.81 24.52
CA ALA A 182 1.25 9.09 25.20
C ALA A 182 2.58 9.51 25.84
N SER A 183 3.26 8.57 26.49
CA SER A 183 4.58 8.79 27.09
C SER A 183 5.63 9.13 26.04
N MET A 184 5.59 8.48 24.87
CA MET A 184 6.43 8.81 23.72
C MET A 184 6.14 10.23 23.20
N LEU A 185 4.87 10.59 23.04
CA LEU A 185 4.43 11.88 22.51
C LEU A 185 4.74 13.05 23.46
N MET A 186 4.82 12.81 24.77
CA MET A 186 5.15 13.82 25.76
C MET A 186 6.64 14.06 25.97
N ARG A 187 7.52 13.37 25.21
CA ARG A 187 8.95 13.65 25.21
C ARG A 187 9.25 15.05 24.63
N PRO A 188 10.36 15.70 25.02
CA PRO A 188 10.65 17.10 24.65
C PRO A 188 10.62 17.37 23.15
N GLU A 189 10.99 16.38 22.33
CA GLU A 189 11.07 16.47 20.88
C GLU A 189 9.70 16.70 20.23
N TYR A 190 8.63 16.16 20.82
CA TYR A 190 7.29 16.21 20.21
C TYR A 190 6.29 17.07 20.98
N ARG A 191 6.47 17.21 22.30
CA ARG A 191 5.49 17.82 23.21
C ARG A 191 5.05 19.23 22.83
N ASN A 192 5.93 20.01 22.20
CA ASN A 192 5.64 21.40 21.83
C ASN A 192 4.80 21.51 20.55
N GLU A 193 4.83 20.49 19.71
CA GLU A 193 4.05 20.43 18.46
C GLU A 193 2.64 19.88 18.69
N VAL A 194 2.37 19.26 19.85
CA VAL A 194 1.04 18.74 20.20
C VAL A 194 0.06 19.89 20.40
N ALA A 195 -1.03 19.88 19.62
CA ALA A 195 -2.08 20.89 19.72
C ALA A 195 -2.65 21.01 21.14
N MET A 196 -2.84 22.25 21.61
CA MET A 196 -3.27 22.57 22.98
C MET A 196 -4.57 21.88 23.40
N LYS A 197 -5.49 21.64 22.45
CA LYS A 197 -6.76 20.92 22.68
C LYS A 197 -6.56 19.48 23.20
N TYR A 198 -5.47 18.83 22.83
CA TYR A 198 -5.17 17.45 23.22
C TYR A 198 -4.08 17.39 24.31
N LYS A 199 -3.14 18.33 24.29
CA LYS A 199 -1.96 18.36 25.17
C LYS A 199 -2.29 18.12 26.65
N LYS A 200 -3.20 18.90 27.24
CA LYS A 200 -3.56 18.76 28.67
C LYS A 200 -4.13 17.39 29.02
N LYS A 201 -4.93 16.79 28.13
CA LYS A 201 -5.53 15.47 28.35
C LYS A 201 -4.48 14.37 28.30
N ILE A 202 -3.56 14.45 27.33
CA ILE A 202 -2.47 13.48 27.17
C ILE A 202 -1.46 13.60 28.31
N GLU A 203 -1.10 14.80 28.73
CA GLU A 203 -0.25 15.03 29.91
C GLU A 203 -0.86 14.42 31.19
N LEU A 204 -2.18 14.56 31.37
CA LEU A 204 -2.87 13.96 32.50
C LEU A 204 -2.82 12.43 32.46
N MET A 205 -3.00 11.82 31.28
CA MET A 205 -2.91 10.38 31.07
C MET A 205 -1.53 9.83 31.45
N VAL A 206 -0.45 10.53 31.09
CA VAL A 206 0.92 10.13 31.45
C VAL A 206 1.19 10.35 32.95
N ARG A 207 0.67 11.43 33.54
CA ARG A 207 0.90 11.75 34.95
C ARG A 207 0.12 10.83 35.91
N LYS A 208 -1.05 10.34 35.48
CA LYS A 208 -1.92 9.45 36.28
C LYS A 208 -2.19 8.16 35.49
N PRO A 209 -1.19 7.27 35.38
CA PRO A 209 -1.39 5.99 34.72
C PRO A 209 -2.37 5.11 35.49
N ASP A 210 -3.23 4.42 34.75
CA ASP A 210 -4.10 3.37 35.28
C ASP A 210 -3.27 2.08 35.40
N LYS A 211 -2.76 1.79 36.62
CA LYS A 211 -1.84 0.67 36.87
C LYS A 211 -2.51 -0.70 36.74
N GLU A 212 -3.83 -0.75 36.89
CA GLU A 212 -4.65 -1.96 36.79
C GLU A 212 -5.37 -2.03 35.44
N ALA A 213 -4.98 -1.20 34.47
CA ALA A 213 -5.57 -1.20 33.14
C ALA A 213 -5.44 -2.58 32.51
N GLU A 214 -6.56 -3.29 32.38
CA GLU A 214 -6.66 -4.45 31.51
C GLU A 214 -6.78 -4.00 30.05
N GLU A 215 -6.14 -4.72 29.15
CA GLU A 215 -6.20 -4.50 27.71
C GLU A 215 -6.52 -5.84 27.06
N ALA A 216 -7.54 -5.84 26.20
CA ALA A 216 -7.96 -7.04 25.51
C ALA A 216 -6.82 -7.56 24.63
N GLU A 217 -6.53 -8.85 24.75
CA GLU A 217 -5.62 -9.53 23.84
C GLU A 217 -6.14 -9.44 22.41
N GLU A 218 -5.20 -9.46 21.47
CA GLU A 218 -5.53 -9.41 20.07
C GLU A 218 -6.22 -10.71 19.62
N VAL A 219 -7.28 -10.57 18.81
CA VAL A 219 -8.02 -11.73 18.30
C VAL A 219 -7.12 -12.57 17.40
N MET A 220 -7.13 -13.88 17.64
CA MET A 220 -6.40 -14.84 16.82
C MET A 220 -7.27 -15.30 15.65
N THR A 221 -6.74 -15.20 14.44
CA THR A 221 -7.42 -15.56 13.18
C THR A 221 -6.62 -16.62 12.43
N PRO A 222 -7.29 -17.60 11.79
CA PRO A 222 -6.61 -18.68 11.10
C PRO A 222 -5.94 -18.18 9.81
N CYS A 223 -4.74 -18.69 9.53
CA CYS A 223 -4.04 -18.47 8.27
C CYS A 223 -4.84 -19.07 7.09
N PRO A 224 -5.07 -18.35 5.98
CA PRO A 224 -5.78 -18.90 4.82
C PRO A 224 -5.01 -20.01 4.08
N PHE A 225 -3.72 -20.22 4.39
CA PHE A 225 -2.88 -21.22 3.74
C PHE A 225 -2.70 -22.50 4.56
N CYS A 226 -2.45 -22.37 5.87
CA CYS A 226 -2.14 -23.50 6.76
C CYS A 226 -3.01 -23.57 8.01
N GLU A 227 -4.04 -22.73 8.12
CA GLU A 227 -5.02 -22.67 9.21
C GLU A 227 -4.45 -22.34 10.60
N MET A 228 -3.14 -22.17 10.74
CA MET A 228 -2.52 -21.79 12.01
C MET A 228 -3.08 -20.45 12.52
N PRO A 229 -3.59 -20.39 13.77
CA PRO A 229 -4.03 -19.14 14.38
C PRO A 229 -2.87 -18.15 14.56
N GLY A 230 -3.10 -16.88 14.25
CA GLY A 230 -2.17 -15.78 14.50
C GLY A 230 -2.90 -14.46 14.77
N PRO A 231 -2.23 -13.44 15.33
CA PRO A 231 -2.85 -12.15 15.62
C PRO A 231 -3.43 -11.52 14.35
N GLU A 232 -4.68 -11.02 14.42
CA GLU A 232 -5.40 -10.48 13.26
C GLU A 232 -4.67 -9.37 12.50
N THR A 233 -3.73 -8.64 13.11
CA THR A 233 -2.98 -7.55 12.46
C THR A 233 -1.63 -7.95 11.91
N GLU A 234 -1.11 -9.13 12.25
CA GLU A 234 0.17 -9.60 11.73
C GLU A 234 -0.03 -10.11 10.31
N LEU A 235 0.76 -9.72 9.31
CA LEU A 235 0.51 -10.17 7.92
C LEU A 235 1.39 -11.33 7.47
N GLN A 236 2.37 -11.73 8.29
CA GLN A 236 3.20 -12.90 8.02
C GLN A 236 2.77 -14.08 8.89
N CYS A 237 2.59 -15.26 8.28
CA CYS A 237 2.30 -16.48 9.03
C CYS A 237 3.58 -17.01 9.69
N VAL A 238 3.55 -17.25 11.01
CA VAL A 238 4.71 -17.78 11.73
C VAL A 238 5.05 -19.23 11.36
N SER A 239 4.08 -20.01 10.87
CA SER A 239 4.30 -21.41 10.49
C SER A 239 4.70 -21.57 9.03
N CYS A 240 3.85 -21.16 8.09
CA CYS A 240 4.13 -21.38 6.68
C CYS A 240 4.94 -20.26 6.03
N GLN A 241 5.30 -19.21 6.77
CA GLN A 241 6.07 -18.04 6.31
C GLN A 241 5.44 -17.24 5.16
N ASN A 242 4.25 -17.63 4.71
CA ASN A 242 3.51 -16.92 3.67
C ASN A 242 3.03 -15.55 4.18
N ILE A 243 2.95 -14.62 3.23
CA ILE A 243 2.32 -13.32 3.44
C ILE A 243 0.84 -13.48 3.19
N ILE A 244 0.07 -13.23 4.25
CA ILE A 244 -1.37 -13.26 4.24
C ILE A 244 -1.88 -11.98 3.59
N PRO A 245 -2.73 -12.07 2.56
CA PRO A 245 -3.36 -10.88 1.99
C PRO A 245 -4.09 -10.09 3.08
N PHE A 246 -3.89 -8.78 3.06
CA PHE A 246 -4.62 -7.92 3.98
C PHE A 246 -5.99 -7.55 3.38
N ASP A 247 -6.96 -7.40 4.26
CA ASP A 247 -8.30 -6.94 3.94
C ASP A 247 -8.27 -5.42 3.71
N LEU A 248 -8.73 -4.93 2.55
CA LEU A 248 -8.77 -3.49 2.27
C LEU A 248 -9.70 -2.69 3.18
N ALA A 249 -10.67 -3.32 3.83
CA ALA A 249 -11.67 -2.63 4.64
C ALA A 249 -11.24 -2.52 6.11
N THR A 250 -10.34 -3.39 6.58
CA THR A 250 -9.85 -3.39 7.97
C THR A 250 -8.34 -3.19 8.08
N GLY A 251 -7.59 -3.46 7.01
CA GLY A 251 -6.13 -3.55 6.98
C GLY A 251 -5.57 -4.76 7.74
N LYS A 252 -6.43 -5.66 8.26
CA LYS A 252 -6.07 -6.88 9.01
C LYS A 252 -5.86 -8.06 8.06
N ARG A 253 -5.48 -9.22 8.60
CA ARG A 253 -5.56 -10.51 7.90
C ARG A 253 -6.97 -10.70 7.38
N ILE A 254 -7.09 -11.07 6.12
CA ILE A 254 -8.38 -11.51 5.60
C ILE A 254 -8.72 -12.91 6.12
N THR A 255 -10.02 -13.17 6.30
CA THR A 255 -10.54 -14.48 6.70
C THR A 255 -11.39 -15.07 5.58
N LEU A 256 -11.38 -16.39 5.44
CA LEU A 256 -12.13 -17.07 4.37
C LEU A 256 -13.65 -16.94 4.55
N ALA A 257 -14.14 -16.82 5.80
CA ALA A 257 -15.57 -16.80 6.11
C ALA A 257 -16.31 -15.53 5.63
N ASP A 258 -15.60 -14.40 5.51
CA ASP A 258 -16.17 -13.13 5.09
C ASP A 258 -15.51 -12.56 3.83
N TRP A 259 -14.82 -13.41 3.05
CA TRP A 259 -14.11 -12.98 1.86
C TRP A 259 -15.05 -12.41 0.80
N SER A 260 -14.72 -11.22 0.32
CA SER A 260 -15.25 -10.56 -0.85
C SER A 260 -14.12 -9.86 -1.59
N GLU A 261 -14.42 -9.29 -2.74
CA GLU A 261 -13.46 -8.49 -3.50
C GLU A 261 -14.12 -7.19 -3.93
N CYS A 262 -13.31 -6.14 -4.06
CA CYS A 262 -13.80 -4.91 -4.67
C CYS A 262 -14.17 -5.16 -6.14
N PRO A 263 -15.39 -4.84 -6.60
CA PRO A 263 -15.82 -5.09 -7.97
C PRO A 263 -15.12 -4.20 -9.02
N LYS A 264 -14.35 -3.20 -8.58
CA LYS A 264 -13.55 -2.32 -9.45
C LYS A 264 -12.11 -2.75 -9.55
N CYS A 265 -11.48 -3.08 -8.42
CA CYS A 265 -10.06 -3.40 -8.39
C CYS A 265 -9.71 -4.85 -8.08
N ASN A 266 -10.70 -5.70 -7.78
CA ASN A 266 -10.56 -7.10 -7.37
C ASN A 266 -9.67 -7.29 -6.12
N PHE A 267 -9.46 -6.24 -5.34
CA PHE A 267 -8.66 -6.34 -4.12
C PHE A 267 -9.46 -7.04 -3.02
N PRO A 268 -8.85 -7.95 -2.23
CA PRO A 268 -9.56 -8.68 -1.19
C PRO A 268 -10.12 -7.79 -0.07
N ALA A 269 -11.33 -8.10 0.38
CA ALA A 269 -12.06 -7.34 1.39
C ALA A 269 -12.92 -8.24 2.29
N SER A 270 -13.12 -7.87 3.55
CA SER A 270 -14.23 -8.43 4.34
C SER A 270 -15.55 -7.83 3.90
N ALA A 271 -16.49 -8.67 3.47
CA ALA A 271 -17.77 -8.23 2.92
C ALA A 271 -18.52 -7.30 3.88
N ARG A 272 -18.56 -7.66 5.17
CA ARG A 272 -19.27 -6.89 6.19
C ARG A 272 -18.67 -5.52 6.40
N MET A 273 -17.34 -5.43 6.54
CA MET A 273 -16.69 -4.13 6.78
C MET A 273 -16.72 -3.27 5.53
N PHE A 274 -16.51 -3.87 4.36
CA PHE A 274 -16.50 -3.13 3.12
C PHE A 274 -17.86 -2.50 2.83
N ILE A 275 -18.96 -3.23 3.06
CA ILE A 275 -20.33 -2.69 2.97
C ILE A 275 -20.54 -1.51 3.94
N ARG A 276 -20.03 -1.61 5.18
CA ARG A 276 -20.13 -0.49 6.15
C ARG A 276 -19.40 0.75 5.67
N ILE A 277 -18.19 0.61 5.13
CA ILE A 277 -17.42 1.74 4.57
C ILE A 277 -18.16 2.35 3.37
N LEU A 278 -18.66 1.52 2.45
CA LEU A 278 -19.38 1.99 1.27
C LEU A 278 -20.70 2.69 1.59
N ALA A 279 -21.38 2.29 2.67
CA ALA A 279 -22.59 2.97 3.12
C ALA A 279 -22.33 4.45 3.51
N THR A 280 -21.12 4.76 4.00
CA THR A 280 -20.73 6.11 4.40
C THR A 280 -20.03 6.87 3.26
N GLU A 281 -19.03 6.25 2.62
CA GLU A 281 -18.12 6.94 1.68
C GLU A 281 -18.44 6.70 0.20
N ARG A 282 -19.23 5.65 -0.12
CA ARG A 282 -19.58 5.22 -1.49
C ARG A 282 -18.37 4.93 -2.40
N ARG A 283 -17.16 4.88 -1.85
CA ARG A 283 -15.90 4.69 -2.58
C ARG A 283 -15.07 3.59 -1.93
N CYS A 284 -14.30 2.89 -2.74
CA CYS A 284 -13.35 1.90 -2.26
C CYS A 284 -12.14 2.58 -1.59
N PRO A 285 -11.74 2.21 -0.35
CA PRO A 285 -10.58 2.82 0.32
C PRO A 285 -9.24 2.43 -0.33
N MET A 286 -9.22 1.42 -1.21
CA MET A 286 -8.04 1.01 -1.96
C MET A 286 -7.89 1.81 -3.26
N CYS A 287 -8.84 1.68 -4.20
CA CYS A 287 -8.73 2.30 -5.53
C CYS A 287 -9.43 3.66 -5.65
N ASN A 288 -10.19 4.10 -4.65
CA ASN A 288 -10.96 5.35 -4.63
C ASN A 288 -12.07 5.47 -5.71
N ASP A 289 -12.34 4.40 -6.45
CA ASP A 289 -13.49 4.32 -7.36
C ASP A 289 -14.81 4.24 -6.60
N GLU A 290 -15.87 4.74 -7.25
CA GLU A 290 -17.23 4.58 -6.74
C GLU A 290 -17.67 3.12 -6.86
N VAL A 291 -18.20 2.59 -5.75
CA VAL A 291 -18.68 1.21 -5.65
C VAL A 291 -20.06 1.22 -5.03
N VAL A 292 -21.00 0.55 -5.70
CA VAL A 292 -22.37 0.37 -5.21
C VAL A 292 -22.38 -0.77 -4.20
N VAL A 293 -23.00 -0.56 -3.04
CA VAL A 293 -23.06 -1.54 -1.95
C VAL A 293 -23.54 -2.93 -2.44
N ASP A 294 -24.60 -2.95 -3.25
CA ASP A 294 -25.21 -4.18 -3.78
C ASP A 294 -24.32 -4.98 -4.74
N SER A 295 -23.23 -4.38 -5.23
CA SER A 295 -22.26 -5.04 -6.08
C SER A 295 -21.22 -5.86 -5.29
N VAL A 296 -21.13 -5.68 -3.97
CA VAL A 296 -20.25 -6.46 -3.10
C VAL A 296 -20.87 -7.81 -2.81
N ARG A 297 -20.22 -8.89 -3.26
CA ARG A 297 -20.67 -10.27 -3.03
C ARG A 297 -19.57 -11.08 -2.37
N LYS A 298 -19.98 -11.99 -1.48
CA LYS A 298 -19.05 -12.98 -0.91
C LYS A 298 -18.59 -13.92 -2.00
N VAL A 299 -17.29 -14.22 -2.01
CA VAL A 299 -16.71 -15.21 -2.91
C VAL A 299 -16.92 -16.60 -2.28
N ALA A 300 -17.48 -17.53 -3.05
CA ALA A 300 -17.84 -18.87 -2.54
C ALA A 300 -16.62 -19.75 -2.25
N ASN A 301 -15.56 -19.66 -3.06
CA ASN A 301 -14.32 -20.41 -2.88
C ASN A 301 -13.08 -19.53 -3.09
N PRO A 302 -12.70 -18.71 -2.11
CA PRO A 302 -11.55 -17.81 -2.22
C PRO A 302 -10.20 -18.55 -2.21
N VAL A 303 -10.16 -19.81 -1.73
CA VAL A 303 -8.94 -20.58 -1.52
C VAL A 303 -8.27 -20.96 -2.84
N GLU A 304 -9.04 -21.30 -3.87
CA GLU A 304 -8.49 -21.65 -5.19
C GLU A 304 -7.81 -20.46 -5.86
N ALA A 305 -8.42 -19.28 -5.81
CA ALA A 305 -7.83 -18.06 -6.35
C ALA A 305 -6.54 -17.65 -5.60
N LEU A 306 -6.55 -17.79 -4.28
CA LEU A 306 -5.38 -17.58 -3.42
C LEU A 306 -4.23 -18.56 -3.73
N ARG A 307 -4.54 -19.85 -3.89
CA ARG A 307 -3.53 -20.88 -4.19
C ARG A 307 -2.96 -20.70 -5.59
N ALA A 308 -3.78 -20.42 -6.60
CA ALA A 308 -3.31 -20.15 -7.96
C ALA A 308 -2.36 -18.93 -8.01
N LYS A 309 -2.68 -17.85 -7.27
CA LYS A 309 -1.79 -16.68 -7.15
C LYS A 309 -0.48 -17.03 -6.42
N HIS A 310 -0.53 -17.91 -5.41
CA HIS A 310 0.65 -18.35 -4.65
C HIS A 310 1.57 -19.26 -5.45
N GLU A 311 1.02 -20.20 -6.22
CA GLU A 311 1.77 -21.10 -7.10
C GLU A 311 2.46 -20.33 -8.23
N ALA A 312 1.79 -19.34 -8.82
CA ALA A 312 2.39 -18.45 -9.82
C ALA A 312 3.57 -17.62 -9.25
N ALA A 313 3.50 -17.23 -7.98
CA ALA A 313 4.59 -16.53 -7.29
C ALA A 313 5.75 -17.45 -6.90
N SER A 314 5.47 -18.71 -6.57
CA SER A 314 6.46 -19.70 -6.13
C SER A 314 7.20 -20.38 -7.30
N GLY A 315 6.55 -20.49 -8.47
CA GLY A 315 7.12 -21.15 -9.66
C GLY A 315 8.17 -20.34 -10.44
N MET A 316 8.38 -19.07 -10.13
CA MET A 316 9.36 -18.21 -10.82
C MET A 316 10.70 -18.05 -10.07
N GLY A 317 10.87 -18.68 -8.91
CA GLY A 317 12.13 -18.66 -8.14
C GLY A 317 13.20 -19.65 -8.63
N GLY A 318 13.00 -20.28 -9.79
CA GLY A 318 13.83 -21.39 -10.28
C GLY A 318 14.05 -21.40 -11.79
N ALA A 319 14.21 -20.25 -12.42
CA ALA A 319 14.70 -20.12 -13.80
C ALA A 319 15.62 -18.91 -13.93
#